data_AF-A0A956A5C6-F1
#
_entry.id   AF-A0A956A5C6-F1
#
_cell.length_a   1.000
_cell.length_b   1.000
_cell.length_c   1.000
_cell.angle_alpha   90.00
_cell.angle_beta   90.00
_cell.angle_gamma   90.00
#
_symmetry.space_group_name_H-M   'P 1'
#
loop_
_entity.id
_entity.type
_entity.pdbx_description
1 polymer ?
#
loop_
_entity_poly.entity_id
_entity_poly.type
_entity_poly.pdbx_seq_one_letter_code
_entity_poly.pdbx_strand_id
1 'polypeptide(L)'
;MRARDARRLTGPNLELGLREGPGAVVELAFDAGEDPATLTEAVAAALRGVIGAPTQHVTARAWPGGAAVATGGAIDTLYALVDALEWAAEHVAGKAELSPAAASARYHDAVRTQANARLLALEAAAAERGAPFLWDDDAVSVGYGHRSRTWAAGDVPAVDEV
;
A
#
# COMPACT_ATOMS: atom_id res chain seq x y z
N MET A 1 -0.59 -22.59 2.02
CA MET A 1 -0.47 -21.15 2.28
C MET A 1 -1.65 -20.44 1.66
N ARG A 2 -2.18 -19.44 2.35
CA ARG A 2 -3.25 -18.57 1.85
C ARG A 2 -3.10 -17.15 2.40
N ALA A 3 -3.52 -16.16 1.63
CA ALA A 3 -3.81 -14.84 2.16
C ALA A 3 -5.03 -14.92 3.09
N ARG A 4 -4.98 -14.22 4.22
CA ARG A 4 -6.12 -14.05 5.13
C ARG A 4 -6.82 -12.73 4.94
N ASP A 5 -6.02 -11.68 4.79
CA ASP A 5 -6.48 -10.31 4.67
C ASP A 5 -5.39 -9.50 3.94
N ALA A 6 -5.81 -8.58 3.09
CA ALA A 6 -4.94 -7.60 2.47
C ALA A 6 -5.60 -6.24 2.59
N ARG A 7 -4.84 -5.24 3.07
CA ARG A 7 -5.40 -3.94 3.41
C ARG A 7 -4.39 -2.81 3.30
N ARG A 8 -4.93 -1.61 3.25
CA ARG A 8 -4.16 -0.36 3.30
C ARG A 8 -3.71 -0.08 4.74
N LEU A 9 -2.54 0.54 4.85
CA LEU A 9 -1.97 1.09 6.06
C LEU A 9 -1.93 2.61 5.88
N THR A 10 -2.87 3.35 6.47
CA THR A 10 -3.10 4.77 6.18
C THR A 10 -2.18 5.73 6.96
N GLY A 11 -1.15 5.21 7.63
CA GLY A 11 -0.18 5.97 8.41
C GLY A 11 0.92 5.07 9.00
N PRO A 12 1.72 5.57 9.96
CA PRO A 12 2.83 4.83 10.54
C PRO A 12 2.41 3.45 11.05
N ASN A 13 3.17 2.42 10.67
CA ASN A 13 2.82 1.05 10.97
C ASN A 13 4.05 0.19 11.33
N LEU A 14 3.86 -0.75 12.25
CA LEU A 14 4.90 -1.69 12.68
C LEU A 14 5.39 -2.59 11.55
N GLU A 15 4.50 -2.98 10.64
CA GLU A 15 4.86 -3.84 9.51
C GLU A 15 5.82 -3.14 8.55
N LEU A 16 5.78 -1.81 8.48
CA LEU A 16 6.70 -0.99 7.69
C LEU A 16 7.93 -0.52 8.49
N GLY A 17 8.18 -1.13 9.65
CA GLY A 17 9.34 -0.80 10.50
C GLY A 17 9.24 0.59 11.14
N LEU A 18 8.02 1.07 11.42
CA LEU A 18 7.75 2.41 11.97
C LEU A 18 8.27 3.56 11.09
N ARG A 19 8.47 3.31 9.79
CA ARG A 19 8.73 4.39 8.84
C ARG A 19 7.51 5.29 8.71
N GLU A 20 7.78 6.56 8.45
CA GLU A 20 6.73 7.53 8.13
C GLU A 20 6.09 7.19 6.79
N GLY A 21 4.79 7.47 6.71
CA GLY A 21 4.01 7.31 5.49
C GLY A 21 3.11 6.07 5.48
N PRO A 22 2.25 5.98 4.46
CA PRO A 22 1.28 4.91 4.32
C PRO A 22 1.87 3.71 3.55
N GLY A 23 1.07 2.67 3.39
CA GLY A 23 1.42 1.49 2.60
C GLY A 23 0.28 0.48 2.51
N ALA A 24 0.64 -0.77 2.25
CA ALA A 24 -0.28 -1.89 2.21
C ALA A 24 0.37 -3.13 2.84
N VAL A 25 -0.45 -4.07 3.32
CA VAL A 25 -0.02 -5.33 3.91
C VAL A 25 -0.91 -6.47 3.45
N VAL A 26 -0.33 -7.66 3.31
CA VAL A 26 -1.05 -8.93 3.25
C VAL A 26 -0.63 -9.82 4.42
N GLU A 27 -1.62 -10.36 5.12
CA GLU A 27 -1.42 -11.36 6.17
C GLU A 27 -1.55 -12.76 5.59
N LEU A 28 -0.59 -13.61 5.94
CA LEU A 28 -0.46 -14.96 5.42
C LEU A 28 -0.73 -15.99 6.52
N ALA A 29 -1.39 -17.06 6.13
CA ALA A 29 -1.55 -18.26 6.94
C ALA A 29 -0.96 -19.47 6.22
N PHE A 30 -0.37 -20.35 7.02
CA PHE A 30 0.34 -21.52 6.57
C PHE A 30 -0.37 -22.79 7.04
N ASP A 31 -0.31 -23.81 6.20
CA ASP A 31 -0.80 -25.15 6.50
C ASP A 31 0.33 -25.97 7.14
N ALA A 32 -0.03 -27.12 7.74
CA ALA A 32 0.97 -27.96 8.41
C ALA A 32 2.02 -28.48 7.41
N GLY A 33 3.30 -28.36 7.77
CA GLY A 33 4.42 -28.80 6.94
C GLY A 33 4.95 -27.75 5.97
N GLU A 34 4.31 -26.59 5.87
CA GLU A 34 4.87 -25.45 5.14
C GLU A 34 5.96 -24.75 5.94
N ASP A 35 6.92 -24.13 5.25
CA ASP A 35 7.92 -23.25 5.85
C ASP A 35 7.50 -21.78 5.72
N PRO A 36 7.02 -21.14 6.81
CA PRO A 36 6.57 -19.75 6.76
C PRO A 36 7.66 -18.79 6.31
N ALA A 37 8.92 -18.99 6.72
CA ALA A 37 9.99 -18.05 6.41
C ALA A 37 10.28 -18.02 4.91
N THR A 38 10.44 -19.21 4.31
CA THR A 38 10.69 -19.36 2.87
C THR A 38 9.53 -18.82 2.04
N LEU A 39 8.29 -19.15 2.39
CA LEU A 39 7.12 -18.71 1.63
C LEU A 39 6.85 -17.21 1.77
N THR A 40 7.04 -16.64 2.96
CA THR A 40 6.89 -15.20 3.19
C THR A 40 7.90 -14.41 2.35
N GLU A 41 9.15 -14.86 2.31
CA GLU A 41 10.18 -14.22 1.47
C GLU A 41 9.88 -14.38 -0.02
N ALA A 42 9.34 -15.53 -0.44
CA ALA A 42 8.90 -15.74 -1.82
C ALA A 42 7.78 -14.75 -2.22
N VAL A 43 6.82 -14.48 -1.32
CA VAL A 43 5.77 -13.49 -1.56
C VAL A 43 6.36 -12.09 -1.69
N ALA A 44 7.28 -11.71 -0.79
CA ALA A 44 7.97 -10.43 -0.87
C ALA A 44 8.78 -10.28 -2.17
N ALA A 45 9.42 -11.35 -2.64
CA ALA A 45 10.15 -11.38 -3.90
C ALA A 45 9.22 -11.26 -5.12
N ALA A 46 8.08 -11.97 -5.11
CA ALA A 46 7.07 -11.87 -6.16
C ALA A 46 6.50 -10.46 -6.27
N LEU A 47 6.17 -9.83 -5.13
CA LEU A 47 5.71 -8.45 -5.08
C LEU A 47 6.72 -7.49 -5.71
N ARG A 48 7.99 -7.56 -5.29
CA ARG A 48 9.08 -6.74 -5.85
C ARG A 48 9.21 -6.91 -7.36
N GLY A 49 8.94 -8.10 -7.88
CA GLY A 49 8.98 -8.39 -9.31
C GLY A 49 7.89 -7.70 -10.13
N VAL A 50 6.74 -7.34 -9.54
CA VAL A 50 5.60 -6.79 -10.30
C VAL A 50 5.37 -5.30 -10.12
N ILE A 51 5.65 -4.73 -8.94
CA ILE A 51 5.42 -3.29 -8.68
C ILE A 51 6.55 -2.39 -9.22
N GLY A 52 7.68 -2.98 -9.62
CA GLY A 52 8.79 -2.26 -10.25
C GLY A 52 9.53 -1.28 -9.33
N ALA A 53 10.51 -0.56 -9.90
CA ALA A 53 11.26 0.48 -9.22
C ALA A 53 10.67 1.89 -9.50
N PRO A 54 10.84 2.89 -8.60
CA PRO A 54 11.60 2.83 -7.35
C PRO A 54 10.85 1.99 -6.31
N THR A 55 11.50 0.93 -5.81
CA THR A 55 10.84 -0.01 -4.90
C THR A 55 10.48 0.72 -3.63
N GLN A 56 9.18 0.84 -3.41
CA GLN A 56 8.65 1.09 -2.09
C GLN A 56 9.22 0.05 -1.13
N HIS A 57 9.49 0.46 0.10
CA HIS A 57 10.11 -0.40 1.10
C HIS A 57 9.25 -1.64 1.35
N VAL A 58 9.67 -2.80 0.84
CA VAL A 58 9.02 -4.09 1.09
C VAL A 58 9.61 -4.74 2.33
N THR A 59 8.75 -5.11 3.27
CA THR A 59 9.09 -5.85 4.48
C THR A 59 8.42 -7.22 4.46
N ALA A 60 9.06 -8.16 5.14
CA ALA A 60 8.61 -9.54 5.24
C ALA A 60 8.89 -9.99 6.67
N ARG A 61 7.86 -10.48 7.36
CA ARG A 61 7.98 -10.89 8.76
C ARG A 61 7.17 -12.16 8.98
N ALA A 62 7.83 -13.22 9.42
CA ALA A 62 7.20 -14.47 9.85
C ALA A 62 7.21 -14.61 11.38
N TRP A 63 6.20 -15.27 11.94
CA TRP A 63 6.08 -15.59 13.36
C TRP A 63 5.34 -16.92 13.55
N PRO A 64 5.32 -17.50 14.78
CA PRO A 64 4.55 -18.72 15.02
C PRO A 64 3.07 -18.54 14.67
N GLY A 65 2.60 -19.25 13.66
CA GLY A 65 1.20 -19.27 13.23
C GLY A 65 0.80 -18.25 12.15
N GLY A 66 1.73 -17.45 11.62
CA GLY A 66 1.42 -16.51 10.53
C GLY A 66 2.62 -15.71 10.03
N ALA A 67 2.37 -14.86 9.05
CA ALA A 67 3.34 -13.89 8.54
C ALA A 67 2.64 -12.68 7.93
N ALA A 68 3.38 -11.62 7.70
CA ALA A 68 2.96 -10.48 6.92
C ALA A 68 4.03 -10.10 5.90
N VAL A 69 3.57 -9.65 4.74
CA VAL A 69 4.37 -8.92 3.76
C VAL A 69 3.73 -7.56 3.59
N ALA A 70 4.51 -6.50 3.73
CA ALA A 70 4.03 -5.14 3.58
C ALA A 70 4.92 -4.36 2.61
N THR A 71 4.34 -3.32 2.02
CA THR A 71 5.08 -2.35 1.20
C THR A 71 4.63 -0.94 1.57
N GLY A 72 5.57 -0.02 1.67
CA GLY A 72 5.22 1.41 1.74
C GLY A 72 4.53 1.86 0.45
N GLY A 73 3.94 3.04 0.42
CA GLY A 73 3.34 3.54 -0.81
C GLY A 73 3.00 5.01 -0.80
N ALA A 74 2.71 5.56 -1.98
CA ALA A 74 2.08 6.86 -2.06
C ALA A 74 0.59 6.69 -1.76
N ILE A 75 0.07 7.69 -1.07
CA ILE A 75 -1.30 7.79 -0.57
C ILE A 75 -2.30 7.47 -1.72
N ASP A 76 -2.14 8.09 -2.87
CA ASP A 76 -2.98 7.89 -4.06
C ASP A 76 -2.89 6.51 -4.75
N THR A 77 -2.03 5.59 -4.32
CA THR A 77 -1.78 4.32 -5.06
C THR A 77 -1.99 3.05 -4.22
N LEU A 78 -2.45 3.18 -2.97
CA LEU A 78 -2.49 2.06 -2.02
C LEU A 78 -3.40 0.90 -2.46
N TYR A 79 -4.45 1.15 -3.23
CA TYR A 79 -5.31 0.06 -3.74
C TYR A 79 -4.57 -0.81 -4.75
N ALA A 80 -3.81 -0.22 -5.67
CA ALA A 80 -2.97 -0.99 -6.58
C ALA A 80 -1.93 -1.85 -5.83
N LEU A 81 -1.44 -1.37 -4.69
CA LEU A 81 -0.51 -2.13 -3.85
C LEU A 81 -1.18 -3.30 -3.12
N VAL A 82 -2.42 -3.11 -2.64
CA VAL A 82 -3.23 -4.20 -2.07
C VAL A 82 -3.44 -5.29 -3.12
N ASP A 83 -3.91 -4.94 -4.32
CA ASP A 83 -4.13 -5.93 -5.39
C ASP A 83 -2.83 -6.67 -5.77
N ALA A 84 -1.70 -5.97 -5.78
CA ALA A 84 -0.40 -6.56 -6.09
C ALA A 84 0.10 -7.52 -5.00
N LEU A 85 -0.18 -7.23 -3.73
CA LEU A 85 0.12 -8.10 -2.60
C LEU A 85 -0.72 -9.37 -2.61
N GLU A 86 -2.02 -9.24 -2.89
CA GLU A 86 -2.92 -10.39 -3.05
C GLU A 86 -2.44 -11.30 -4.16
N TRP A 87 -2.13 -10.74 -5.34
CA TRP A 87 -1.57 -11.52 -6.44
C TRP A 87 -0.24 -12.17 -6.08
N ALA A 88 0.65 -11.49 -5.35
CA ALA A 88 1.93 -12.08 -4.95
C ALA A 88 1.72 -13.31 -4.05
N ALA A 89 0.77 -13.24 -3.11
CA ALA A 89 0.40 -14.36 -2.26
C ALA A 89 -0.22 -15.51 -3.07
N GLU A 90 -1.11 -15.22 -4.01
CA GLU A 90 -1.72 -16.22 -4.89
C GLU A 90 -0.70 -16.85 -5.85
N HIS A 91 0.25 -16.07 -6.35
CA HIS A 91 1.29 -16.52 -7.27
C HIS A 91 2.18 -17.57 -6.58
N VAL A 92 2.64 -17.27 -5.36
CA VAL A 92 3.43 -18.21 -4.56
C VAL A 92 2.61 -19.44 -4.15
N ALA A 93 1.31 -19.28 -3.92
CA ALA A 93 0.40 -20.40 -3.67
C ALA A 93 0.05 -21.22 -4.93
N GLY A 94 0.52 -20.84 -6.12
CA GLY A 94 0.22 -21.50 -7.39
C GLY A 94 -1.22 -21.32 -7.86
N LYS A 95 -1.89 -20.24 -7.45
CA LYS A 95 -3.31 -19.94 -7.72
C LYS A 95 -3.54 -18.70 -8.58
N ALA A 96 -2.51 -17.87 -8.77
CA ALA A 96 -2.65 -16.65 -9.57
C ALA A 96 -3.01 -16.97 -11.03
N GLU A 97 -4.02 -16.29 -11.55
CA GLU A 97 -4.44 -16.40 -12.95
C GLU A 97 -3.50 -15.65 -13.90
N LEU A 98 -2.97 -14.51 -13.44
CA LEU A 98 -2.08 -13.67 -14.23
C LEU A 98 -0.64 -14.15 -14.13
N SER A 99 0.04 -14.21 -15.27
CA SER A 99 1.49 -14.37 -15.32
C SER A 99 2.18 -13.14 -14.69
N PRO A 100 3.44 -13.27 -14.20
CA PRO A 100 4.17 -12.14 -13.63
C PRO A 100 4.26 -10.92 -14.55
N ALA A 101 4.43 -11.12 -15.86
CA ALA A 101 4.48 -10.03 -16.83
C ALA A 101 3.12 -9.33 -16.98
N ALA A 102 2.03 -10.08 -17.03
CA ALA A 102 0.67 -9.53 -17.13
C ALA A 102 0.27 -8.79 -15.84
N ALA A 103 0.63 -9.36 -14.68
CA ALA A 103 0.43 -8.74 -13.37
C ALA A 103 1.19 -7.42 -13.26
N SER A 104 2.48 -7.41 -13.62
CA SER A 104 3.28 -6.18 -13.62
C SER A 104 2.66 -5.08 -14.50
N ALA A 105 2.27 -5.41 -15.74
CA ALA A 105 1.61 -4.45 -16.63
C ALA A 105 0.30 -3.92 -16.03
N ARG A 106 -0.53 -4.80 -15.44
CA ARG A 106 -1.78 -4.43 -14.77
C ARG A 106 -1.55 -3.46 -13.62
N TYR A 107 -0.60 -3.76 -12.73
CA TYR A 107 -0.39 -2.93 -11.54
C TYR A 107 0.29 -1.60 -11.85
N HIS A 108 1.18 -1.55 -12.84
CA HIS A 108 1.69 -0.27 -13.34
C HIS A 108 0.59 0.61 -13.96
N ASP A 109 -0.37 0.02 -14.68
CA ASP A 109 -1.51 0.76 -15.22
C ASP A 109 -2.48 1.22 -14.12
N ALA A 110 -2.73 0.37 -13.12
CA ALA A 110 -3.53 0.72 -11.95
C ALA A 110 -2.91 1.87 -11.16
N VAL A 111 -1.61 1.83 -10.88
CA VAL A 111 -0.86 2.93 -10.24
C VAL A 111 -1.01 4.22 -11.04
N ARG A 112 -0.83 4.19 -12.36
CA ARG A 112 -1.00 5.36 -13.23
C ARG A 112 -2.41 5.93 -13.21
N THR A 113 -3.42 5.07 -13.12
CA THR A 113 -4.83 5.46 -13.12
C THR A 113 -5.27 6.03 -11.78
N GLN A 114 -4.73 5.52 -10.68
CA GLN A 114 -5.04 6.00 -9.33
C GLN A 114 -4.25 7.25 -8.94
N ALA A 115 -3.10 7.50 -9.58
CA ALA A 115 -2.24 8.62 -9.29
C ALA A 115 -3.00 9.97 -9.27
N ASN A 116 -2.85 10.72 -8.19
CA ASN A 116 -3.49 11.99 -7.95
C ASN A 116 -2.44 13.02 -7.47
N ALA A 117 -1.86 13.72 -8.44
CA ALA A 117 -0.83 14.72 -8.18
C ALA A 117 -1.29 15.87 -7.27
N ARG A 118 -2.58 16.27 -7.33
CA ARG A 118 -3.12 17.34 -6.46
C ARG A 118 -3.18 16.88 -5.02
N LEU A 119 -3.59 15.64 -4.79
CA LEU A 119 -3.62 15.02 -3.46
C LEU A 119 -2.22 14.95 -2.84
N LEU A 120 -1.22 14.46 -3.59
CA LEU A 120 0.16 14.40 -3.12
C LEU A 120 0.77 15.79 -2.89
N ALA A 121 0.45 16.77 -3.75
CA ALA A 121 0.91 18.15 -3.56
C ALA A 121 0.32 18.77 -2.29
N LEU A 122 -0.95 18.49 -1.98
CA LEU A 122 -1.60 18.98 -0.77
C LEU A 122 -1.03 18.32 0.50
N GLU A 123 -0.77 17.01 0.47
CA GLU A 123 -0.09 16.29 1.54
C GLU A 123 1.28 16.93 1.84
N ALA A 124 2.11 17.14 0.81
CA ALA A 124 3.42 17.75 0.94
C ALA A 124 3.33 19.19 1.48
N ALA A 125 2.40 19.99 0.95
CA ALA A 125 2.19 21.37 1.39
C ALA A 125 1.73 21.46 2.86
N ALA A 126 0.91 20.53 3.32
CA ALA A 126 0.49 20.44 4.71
C ALA A 126 1.69 20.07 5.61
N ALA A 127 2.49 19.08 5.20
CA ALA A 127 3.70 18.68 5.93
C ALA A 127 4.71 19.84 6.07
N GLU A 128 4.99 20.57 4.99
CA GLU A 128 5.87 21.75 5.00
C GLU A 128 5.40 22.85 5.99
N ARG A 129 4.09 23.00 6.15
CA ARG A 129 3.48 24.00 7.03
C ARG A 129 3.27 23.49 8.46
N GLY A 130 3.61 22.23 8.75
CA GLY A 130 3.29 21.58 10.02
C GLY A 130 1.78 21.49 10.28
N ALA A 131 0.98 21.51 9.22
CA ALA A 131 -0.48 21.40 9.31
C ALA A 131 -0.88 19.92 9.33
N PRO A 132 -1.81 19.51 10.20
CA PRO A 132 -2.35 18.16 10.15
C PRO A 132 -3.02 17.85 8.81
N PHE A 133 -2.80 16.65 8.30
CA PHE A 133 -3.39 16.15 7.07
C PHE A 133 -4.08 14.81 7.35
N LEU A 134 -5.37 14.71 7.03
CA LEU A 134 -6.13 13.46 7.11
C LEU A 134 -6.80 13.19 5.78
N TRP A 135 -6.99 11.90 5.51
CA TRP A 135 -7.54 11.42 4.27
C TRP A 135 -8.25 10.08 4.50
N ASP A 136 -9.31 9.85 3.74
CA ASP A 136 -9.94 8.55 3.56
C ASP A 136 -10.52 8.48 2.13
N ASP A 137 -11.40 7.52 1.87
CA ASP A 137 -11.98 7.31 0.54
C ASP A 137 -12.98 8.40 0.14
N ASP A 138 -13.53 9.12 1.11
CA ASP A 138 -14.60 10.09 0.90
C ASP A 138 -14.06 11.52 0.93
N ALA A 139 -13.12 11.81 1.83
CA ALA A 139 -12.69 13.16 2.13
C ALA A 139 -11.19 13.30 2.42
N VAL A 140 -10.69 14.49 2.11
CA VAL A 140 -9.34 14.96 2.45
C VAL A 140 -9.48 16.22 3.27
N SER A 141 -8.71 16.35 4.35
CA SER A 141 -8.75 17.52 5.22
C SER A 141 -7.37 18.00 5.66
N VAL A 142 -7.26 19.33 5.78
CA VAL A 142 -6.10 20.01 6.33
C VAL A 142 -6.52 20.79 7.58
N GLY A 143 -5.84 20.53 8.69
CA GLY A 143 -6.17 21.06 10.02
C GLY A 143 -7.16 20.18 10.80
N TYR A 144 -7.53 20.65 11.99
CA TYR A 144 -8.47 19.96 12.88
C TYR A 144 -9.59 20.88 13.38
N GLY A 145 -10.73 20.26 13.71
CA GLY A 145 -11.88 20.95 14.30
C GLY A 145 -12.42 22.07 13.42
N HIS A 146 -12.82 23.18 14.03
CA HIS A 146 -13.45 24.31 13.32
C HIS A 146 -12.55 25.04 12.32
N ARG A 147 -11.23 24.78 12.33
CA ARG A 147 -10.27 25.35 11.36
C ARG A 147 -9.93 24.39 10.23
N SER A 148 -10.52 23.19 10.24
CA SER A 148 -10.33 22.21 9.18
C SER A 148 -10.92 22.72 7.88
N ARG A 149 -10.17 22.60 6.80
CA ARG A 149 -10.70 22.68 5.44
C ARG A 149 -10.81 21.26 4.92
N THR A 150 -11.96 20.89 4.40
CA THR A 150 -12.28 19.52 3.96
C THR A 150 -12.86 19.55 2.56
N TRP A 151 -12.39 18.63 1.72
CA TRP A 151 -12.82 18.46 0.34
C TRP A 151 -13.15 17.00 0.08
N ALA A 152 -13.96 16.72 -0.93
CA ALA A 152 -14.17 15.36 -1.39
C ALA A 152 -12.85 14.80 -1.96
N ALA A 153 -12.56 13.51 -1.74
CA ALA A 153 -11.32 12.88 -2.19
C ALA A 153 -11.13 12.96 -3.73
N GLY A 154 -12.23 13.01 -4.49
CA GLY A 154 -12.22 13.19 -5.94
C GLY A 154 -12.12 14.65 -6.43
N ASP A 155 -12.20 15.63 -5.53
CA ASP A 155 -12.23 17.07 -5.85
C ASP A 155 -11.28 17.87 -4.96
N VAL A 156 -10.06 17.35 -4.80
CA VAL A 156 -8.99 18.00 -4.02
C VAL A 156 -8.53 19.26 -4.75
N PRO A 157 -8.43 20.42 -4.05
CA PRO A 157 -8.02 21.68 -4.66
C PRO A 157 -6.55 21.69 -5.06
N ALA A 158 -6.14 22.73 -5.80
CA ALA A 158 -4.74 23.04 -5.97
C ALA A 158 -4.20 23.71 -4.69
N VAL A 159 -2.90 23.57 -4.41
CA VAL A 159 -2.30 24.05 -3.15
C VAL A 159 -2.47 25.57 -2.96
N ASP A 160 -2.51 26.34 -4.05
CA ASP A 160 -2.71 27.79 -4.05
C ASP A 160 -4.16 28.23 -3.78
N GLU A 161 -5.11 27.30 -3.75
CA GLU A 161 -6.52 27.53 -3.42
C GLU A 161 -6.83 27.27 -1.92
N VAL A 162 -5.82 26.83 -1.15
CA VAL A 162 -5.89 26.40 0.27
C VAL A 162 -5.18 27.39 1.21
#